data_AF-A0A7X9BMR0-F1
#
_entry.id   AF-A0A7X9BMR0-F1
#
_cell.length_a   1.000
_cell.length_b   1.000
_cell.length_c   1.000
_cell.angle_alpha   90.00
_cell.angle_beta   90.00
_cell.angle_gamma   90.00
#
_symmetry.space_group_name_H-M   'P 1'
#
loop_
_entity.id
_entity.type
_entity.pdbx_description
1 polymer ?
#
loop_
_entity_poly.entity_id
_entity_poly.type
_entity_poly.pdbx_seq_one_letter_code
_entity_poly.pdbx_strand_id
1 'polypeptide(L)'
;TRFRLRECDENIDLTDAIEIHFIELPKLDAKLANYENPLDRWAMFLKGWDNMELLERLSEEDPAIAQARKALEKMASDPRAKEIYEQRLKAIMDRNSDLYEAELKGRREGKEEGKKEGVREGVREGKREGKREGIREAKLETARNALLEGADIEFVAKITGLPLETIQKLKAEVVR
;
A
#
# COMPACT_ATOMS: atom_id res chain seq x y z
N THR A 1 -30.25 3.41 -18.38
CA THR A 1 -29.87 4.82 -18.64
C THR A 1 -29.53 5.00 -20.10
N ARG A 2 -29.89 6.14 -20.70
CA ARG A 2 -29.77 6.44 -22.14
C ARG A 2 -28.80 7.60 -22.33
N PHE A 3 -27.81 7.43 -23.19
CA PHE A 3 -26.82 8.45 -23.53
C PHE A 3 -26.88 8.74 -25.03
N ARG A 4 -26.86 10.03 -25.38
CA ARG A 4 -26.92 10.53 -26.75
C ARG A 4 -25.78 11.50 -27.02
N LEU A 5 -25.41 11.65 -28.28
CA LEU A 5 -24.42 12.64 -28.71
C LEU A 5 -25.10 14.00 -28.84
N ARG A 6 -24.58 14.97 -28.11
CA ARG A 6 -25.11 16.34 -28.07
C ARG A 6 -23.99 17.35 -28.21
N GLU A 7 -24.33 18.47 -28.84
CA GLU A 7 -23.53 19.70 -28.79
C GLU A 7 -23.45 20.21 -27.34
N CYS A 8 -22.32 20.81 -26.94
CA CYS A 8 -21.98 21.05 -25.54
C CYS A 8 -22.68 22.27 -24.92
N ASP A 9 -22.96 23.31 -25.71
CA ASP A 9 -23.44 24.60 -25.19
C ASP A 9 -24.97 24.70 -25.24
N GLU A 10 -25.56 24.36 -26.39
CA GLU A 10 -27.00 24.43 -26.67
C GLU A 10 -27.71 23.08 -26.48
N ASN A 11 -26.96 22.01 -26.18
CA ASN A 11 -27.49 20.68 -25.87
C ASN A 11 -28.35 20.08 -27.01
N ILE A 12 -28.01 20.43 -28.26
CA ILE A 12 -28.70 19.98 -29.47
C ILE A 12 -28.28 18.53 -29.76
N ASP A 13 -29.26 17.64 -29.96
CA ASP A 13 -29.01 16.25 -30.39
C ASP A 13 -28.32 16.27 -31.77
N LEU A 14 -27.10 15.71 -31.85
CA LEU A 14 -26.33 15.66 -33.10
C LEU A 14 -26.98 14.70 -34.12
N THR A 15 -27.49 13.56 -33.63
CA THR A 15 -28.14 12.53 -34.45
C THR A 15 -28.99 11.60 -33.57
N ASP A 16 -30.02 11.01 -34.17
CA ASP A 16 -30.83 9.91 -33.62
C ASP A 16 -30.33 8.52 -34.05
N ALA A 17 -29.25 8.45 -34.84
CA ALA A 17 -28.72 7.19 -35.36
C ALA A 17 -27.96 6.35 -34.32
N ILE A 18 -27.58 6.92 -33.18
CA ILE A 18 -26.83 6.22 -32.13
C ILE A 18 -27.35 6.53 -30.73
N GLU A 19 -27.54 5.48 -29.95
CA GLU A 19 -27.90 5.55 -28.54
C GLU A 19 -27.03 4.58 -27.75
N ILE A 20 -26.46 5.04 -26.63
CA ILE A 20 -25.56 4.24 -25.79
C ILE A 20 -26.25 3.93 -24.47
N HIS A 21 -26.19 2.66 -24.09
CA HIS A 21 -26.67 2.17 -22.79
C HIS A 21 -25.51 1.55 -22.02
N PHE A 22 -25.34 1.94 -20.76
CA PHE A 22 -24.39 1.31 -19.85
C PHE A 22 -25.13 0.31 -18.95
N ILE A 23 -24.61 -0.91 -18.91
CA ILE A 23 -25.15 -2.02 -18.13
C ILE A 23 -24.01 -2.56 -17.27
N GLU A 24 -24.21 -2.55 -15.95
CA GLU A 24 -23.21 -3.02 -15.00
C GLU A 24 -23.54 -4.44 -14.56
N LEU A 25 -22.95 -5.43 -15.24
CA LEU A 25 -23.16 -6.85 -14.93
C LEU A 25 -22.93 -7.22 -13.46
N PRO A 26 -21.92 -6.68 -12.73
CA PRO A 26 -21.72 -7.01 -11.32
C PRO A 26 -22.92 -6.65 -10.43
N LYS A 27 -23.67 -5.59 -10.77
CA LYS A 27 -24.83 -5.11 -10.00
C LYS A 27 -26.13 -5.87 -10.30
N LEU A 28 -26.15 -6.69 -11.35
CA LEU A 28 -27.32 -7.48 -11.72
C LEU A 28 -27.60 -8.58 -10.68
N ASP A 29 -28.78 -8.63 -10.08
CA ASP A 29 -29.18 -9.78 -9.27
C ASP A 29 -29.87 -10.82 -10.15
N ALA A 30 -29.27 -12.00 -10.26
CA ALA A 30 -29.80 -13.11 -11.06
C ALA A 30 -31.18 -13.59 -10.59
N LYS A 31 -31.52 -13.37 -9.31
CA LYS A 31 -32.83 -13.73 -8.75
C LYS A 31 -33.95 -12.79 -9.18
N LEU A 32 -33.60 -11.56 -9.56
CA LEU A 32 -34.54 -10.53 -9.98
C LEU A 32 -34.65 -10.44 -11.51
N ALA A 33 -33.86 -11.22 -12.24
CA ALA A 33 -33.86 -11.22 -13.70
C ALA A 33 -35.19 -11.73 -14.25
N ASN A 34 -35.82 -10.94 -15.11
CA ASN A 34 -37.04 -11.32 -15.82
C ASN A 34 -36.68 -11.89 -17.21
N TYR A 35 -36.73 -13.21 -17.36
CA TYR A 35 -36.37 -13.89 -18.61
C TYR A 35 -37.33 -13.64 -19.79
N GLU A 36 -38.50 -13.02 -19.57
CA GLU A 36 -39.34 -12.55 -20.68
C GLU A 36 -38.72 -11.32 -21.37
N ASN A 37 -37.93 -10.52 -20.63
CA ASN A 37 -37.25 -9.35 -21.16
C ASN A 37 -35.97 -9.77 -21.93
N PRO A 38 -35.84 -9.43 -23.23
CA PRO A 38 -34.63 -9.71 -23.99
C PRO A 38 -33.35 -9.16 -23.34
N LEU A 39 -33.42 -7.96 -22.76
CA LEU A 39 -32.25 -7.33 -22.14
C LEU A 39 -31.72 -8.16 -20.96
N ASP A 40 -32.63 -8.69 -20.14
CA ASP A 40 -32.27 -9.50 -18.98
C ASP A 40 -31.71 -10.85 -19.43
N ARG A 41 -32.28 -11.47 -20.49
CA ARG A 41 -31.70 -12.67 -21.10
C ARG A 41 -30.27 -12.43 -21.58
N TRP A 42 -30.01 -11.33 -22.29
CA TRP A 42 -28.67 -10.96 -22.75
C TRP A 42 -27.72 -10.64 -21.59
N ALA A 43 -28.19 -9.93 -20.56
CA ALA A 43 -27.38 -9.63 -19.38
C ALA A 43 -27.03 -10.91 -18.60
N MET A 44 -27.97 -11.84 -18.46
CA MET A 44 -27.76 -13.15 -17.84
C MET A 44 -26.86 -14.06 -18.68
N PHE A 45 -26.97 -14.03 -20.01
CA PHE A 45 -26.07 -14.73 -20.92
C PHE A 45 -24.61 -14.27 -20.75
N LEU A 46 -24.38 -12.95 -20.68
CA LEU A 46 -23.03 -12.39 -20.49
C LEU A 46 -22.50 -12.61 -19.06
N LYS A 47 -23.37 -12.54 -18.06
CA LYS A 47 -22.98 -12.69 -16.65
C LYS A 47 -22.74 -14.15 -16.26
N GLY A 48 -23.60 -15.07 -16.70
CA GLY A 48 -23.58 -16.49 -16.36
C GLY A 48 -22.73 -17.34 -17.30
N TRP A 49 -21.59 -16.81 -17.74
CA TRP A 49 -20.69 -17.45 -18.71
C TRP A 49 -20.15 -18.81 -18.25
N ASP A 50 -20.19 -19.09 -16.95
CA ASP A 50 -19.76 -20.34 -16.31
C ASP A 50 -20.92 -21.32 -16.01
N ASN A 51 -22.17 -20.93 -16.25
CA ASN A 51 -23.35 -21.76 -16.00
C ASN A 51 -23.91 -22.37 -17.30
N MET A 52 -23.46 -23.59 -17.60
CA MET A 52 -23.80 -24.27 -18.86
C MET A 52 -25.31 -24.51 -19.04
N GLU A 53 -26.03 -24.91 -17.98
CA GLU A 53 -27.48 -25.17 -18.02
C GLU A 53 -28.26 -23.89 -18.35
N LEU A 54 -27.89 -22.77 -17.73
CA LEU A 54 -28.49 -21.47 -18.03
C LEU A 54 -28.22 -21.06 -19.48
N LEU A 55 -27.00 -21.23 -19.97
CA LEU A 55 -26.63 -20.87 -21.34
C LEU A 55 -27.35 -21.72 -22.39
N GLU A 56 -27.57 -23.00 -22.13
CA GLU A 56 -28.38 -23.89 -22.98
C GLU A 56 -29.82 -23.41 -23.05
N ARG A 57 -30.46 -23.22 -21.90
CA ARG A 57 -31.84 -22.71 -21.83
C ARG A 57 -32.01 -21.37 -22.56
N LEU A 58 -31.12 -20.41 -22.33
CA LEU A 58 -31.18 -19.10 -23.00
C LEU A 58 -30.98 -19.19 -24.52
N SER A 59 -30.18 -20.15 -24.99
CA SER A 59 -29.97 -20.39 -26.42
C SER A 59 -31.20 -21.02 -27.07
N GLU A 60 -31.93 -21.88 -26.34
CA GLU A 60 -33.19 -22.46 -26.83
C GLU A 60 -34.31 -21.41 -26.87
N GLU A 61 -34.37 -20.52 -25.87
CA GLU A 61 -35.39 -19.48 -25.75
C GLU A 61 -35.18 -18.29 -26.71
N ASP A 62 -33.94 -17.96 -27.07
CA ASP A 62 -33.61 -16.78 -27.90
C ASP A 62 -32.64 -17.12 -29.05
N PRO A 63 -33.12 -17.15 -30.31
CA PRO A 63 -32.29 -17.47 -31.47
C PRO A 63 -31.08 -16.54 -31.66
N ALA A 64 -31.17 -15.28 -31.23
CA ALA A 64 -30.05 -14.35 -31.32
C ALA A 64 -28.94 -14.70 -30.33
N ILE A 65 -29.31 -15.16 -29.13
CA ILE A 65 -28.37 -15.70 -28.14
C ILE A 65 -27.75 -17.00 -28.65
N ALA A 66 -28.52 -17.90 -29.27
CA ALA A 66 -27.98 -19.11 -29.88
C ALA A 66 -26.92 -18.80 -30.95
N GLN A 67 -27.20 -17.83 -31.81
CA GLN A 67 -26.25 -17.37 -32.82
C GLN A 67 -24.98 -16.78 -32.19
N ALA A 68 -25.13 -15.97 -31.14
CA ALA A 68 -24.00 -15.40 -30.41
C ALA A 68 -23.14 -16.48 -29.75
N ARG A 69 -23.75 -17.48 -29.11
CA ARG A 69 -23.05 -18.63 -28.53
C ARG A 69 -22.25 -19.39 -29.59
N LYS A 70 -22.85 -19.69 -30.73
CA LYS A 70 -22.15 -20.36 -31.85
C LYS A 70 -20.98 -19.53 -32.38
N ALA A 71 -21.11 -18.20 -32.42
CA ALA A 71 -20.02 -17.31 -32.79
C ALA A 71 -18.88 -17.36 -31.76
N LEU A 72 -19.19 -17.36 -30.45
CA LEU A 72 -18.21 -17.52 -29.37
C LEU A 72 -17.49 -18.88 -29.45
N GLU A 73 -18.22 -19.97 -29.65
CA GLU A 73 -17.65 -21.31 -29.83
C GLU A 73 -16.71 -21.36 -31.04
N LYS A 74 -17.11 -20.74 -32.16
CA LYS A 74 -16.25 -20.62 -33.35
C LYS A 74 -14.98 -19.82 -33.07
N MET A 75 -15.07 -18.70 -32.34
CA MET A 75 -13.90 -17.92 -31.95
C MET A 75 -12.99 -18.69 -31.00
N ALA A 76 -13.57 -19.42 -30.04
CA ALA A 76 -12.83 -20.22 -29.06
C ALA A 76 -12.16 -21.47 -29.67
N SER A 77 -12.67 -21.96 -30.79
CA SER A 77 -12.12 -23.13 -31.50
C SER A 77 -10.99 -22.79 -32.47
N ASP A 78 -10.71 -21.51 -32.74
CA ASP A 78 -9.53 -21.10 -33.51
C ASP A 78 -8.25 -21.29 -32.68
N PRO A 79 -7.36 -22.24 -33.05
CA PRO A 79 -6.14 -22.51 -32.28
C PRO A 79 -5.21 -21.30 -32.18
N ARG A 80 -5.17 -20.46 -33.22
CA ARG A 80 -4.31 -19.27 -33.24
C ARG A 80 -4.85 -18.18 -32.32
N ALA A 81 -6.17 -17.97 -32.33
CA ALA A 81 -6.82 -17.03 -31.40
C ALA A 81 -6.61 -17.48 -29.94
N LYS A 82 -6.73 -18.78 -29.68
CA LYS A 82 -6.45 -19.38 -28.38
C LYS A 82 -4.99 -19.16 -27.95
N GLU A 83 -4.02 -19.42 -28.82
CA GLU A 83 -2.60 -19.21 -28.53
C GLU A 83 -2.31 -17.74 -28.19
N ILE A 84 -2.83 -16.79 -28.96
CA ILE A 84 -2.67 -15.34 -28.70
C ILE A 84 -3.26 -14.96 -27.34
N TYR A 85 -4.42 -15.51 -26.99
CA TYR A 85 -5.06 -15.29 -25.70
C TYR A 85 -4.22 -15.85 -24.54
N GLU A 86 -3.72 -17.09 -24.67
CA GLU A 86 -2.86 -17.72 -23.66
C GLU A 86 -1.53 -16.98 -23.48
N GLN A 87 -0.90 -16.53 -24.57
CA GLN A 87 0.32 -15.69 -24.52
C GLN A 87 0.06 -14.37 -23.80
N ARG A 88 -1.10 -13.73 -24.04
CA ARG A 88 -1.48 -12.50 -23.33
C ARG A 88 -1.70 -12.76 -21.84
N LEU A 89 -2.40 -13.84 -21.48
CA LEU A 89 -2.58 -14.23 -20.08
C LEU A 89 -1.23 -14.46 -19.40
N LYS A 90 -0.32 -15.19 -20.06
CA LYS A 90 1.04 -15.43 -19.55
C LYS A 90 1.77 -14.11 -19.33
N ALA A 91 1.77 -13.19 -20.30
CA ALA A 91 2.43 -11.89 -20.16
C ALA A 91 1.86 -11.06 -18.99
N ILE A 92 0.55 -11.14 -18.73
CA ILE A 92 -0.08 -10.50 -17.57
C ILE A 92 0.40 -11.16 -16.26
N MET A 93 0.43 -12.49 -16.21
CA MET A 93 0.89 -13.24 -15.04
C MET A 93 2.37 -13.00 -14.73
N ASP A 94 3.23 -13.01 -15.74
CA ASP A 94 4.66 -12.72 -15.62
C ASP A 94 4.84 -11.30 -15.05
N ARG A 95 4.18 -10.30 -15.63
CA ARG A 95 4.22 -8.92 -15.15
C ARG A 95 3.74 -8.77 -13.70
N ASN A 96 2.64 -9.43 -13.34
CA ASN A 96 2.11 -9.38 -11.97
C ASN A 96 3.08 -10.03 -10.98
N SER A 97 3.73 -11.13 -11.39
CA SER A 97 4.72 -11.83 -10.57
C SER A 97 5.96 -10.97 -10.35
N ASP A 98 6.47 -10.33 -11.42
CA ASP A 98 7.61 -9.42 -11.36
C ASP A 98 7.35 -8.24 -10.40
N LEU A 99 6.16 -7.63 -10.50
CA LEU A 99 5.76 -6.52 -9.62
C LEU A 99 5.66 -6.96 -8.16
N TYR A 100 5.09 -8.13 -7.91
CA TYR A 100 4.97 -8.69 -6.56
C TYR A 100 6.34 -9.00 -5.95
N GLU A 101 7.24 -9.60 -6.72
CA GLU A 101 8.60 -9.88 -6.27
C GLU A 101 9.38 -8.59 -6.00
N ALA A 102 9.24 -7.58 -6.87
CA ALA A 102 9.86 -6.26 -6.67
C ALA A 102 9.37 -5.59 -5.37
N GLU A 103 8.07 -5.65 -5.07
CA GLU A 103 7.52 -5.13 -3.82
C GLU A 103 8.09 -5.87 -2.59
N LEU A 104 8.10 -7.20 -2.63
CA LEU A 104 8.63 -8.02 -1.53
C LEU A 104 10.11 -7.73 -1.29
N LYS A 105 10.90 -7.64 -2.37
CA LYS A 105 12.33 -7.32 -2.30
C LYS A 105 12.54 -5.93 -1.72
N GLY A 106 11.83 -4.92 -2.22
CA GLY A 106 11.92 -3.55 -1.71
C GLY A 106 11.54 -3.44 -0.23
N ARG A 107 10.51 -4.18 0.21
CA ARG A 107 10.11 -4.23 1.63
C ARG A 107 11.17 -4.89 2.50
N ARG A 108 11.79 -5.98 2.03
CA ARG A 108 12.88 -6.66 2.75
C ARG A 108 14.11 -5.77 2.86
N GLU A 109 14.56 -5.19 1.75
CA GLU A 109 15.71 -4.29 1.70
C GLU A 109 15.48 -3.07 2.60
N GLY A 110 14.34 -2.39 2.48
CA GLY A 110 14.02 -1.24 3.33
C GLY A 110 13.99 -1.57 4.83
N LYS A 111 13.50 -2.76 5.21
CA LYS A 111 13.51 -3.21 6.61
C LYS A 111 14.93 -3.49 7.11
N GLU A 112 15.77 -4.11 6.28
CA GLU A 112 17.17 -4.38 6.64
C GLU A 112 18.00 -3.10 6.74
N GLU A 113 17.84 -2.18 5.79
CA GLU A 113 18.51 -0.88 5.78
C GLU A 113 18.10 -0.06 6.99
N GLY A 114 16.78 0.09 7.24
CA GLY A 114 16.27 0.82 8.40
C GLY A 114 16.76 0.24 9.74
N LYS A 115 16.86 -1.09 9.85
CA LYS A 115 17.44 -1.73 11.04
C LYS A 115 18.93 -1.42 11.19
N LYS A 116 19.71 -1.50 10.10
CA LYS A 116 21.16 -1.21 10.13
C LYS A 116 21.42 0.25 10.48
N GLU A 117 20.66 1.17 9.91
CA GLU A 117 20.75 2.60 10.19
C GLU A 117 20.37 2.91 11.63
N GLY A 118 19.21 2.44 12.09
CA GLY A 118 18.77 2.65 13.48
C GLY A 118 19.75 2.10 14.53
N VAL A 119 20.37 0.94 14.29
CA VAL A 119 21.43 0.43 15.18
C VAL A 119 22.67 1.32 15.17
N ARG A 120 23.10 1.79 13.99
CA ARG A 120 24.27 2.67 13.88
C ARG A 120 24.05 3.99 14.59
N GLU A 121 22.89 4.61 14.37
CA GLU A 121 22.53 5.87 15.02
C GLU A 121 22.40 5.70 16.53
N GLY A 122 21.68 4.67 16.99
CA GLY A 122 21.53 4.39 18.41
C GLY A 122 22.87 4.13 19.13
N VAL A 123 23.78 3.38 18.51
CA VAL A 123 25.13 3.16 19.07
C VAL A 123 25.93 4.46 19.13
N ARG A 124 25.82 5.30 18.09
CA ARG A 124 26.54 6.59 18.04
C ARG A 124 26.02 7.55 19.10
N GLU A 125 24.70 7.66 19.24
CA GLU A 125 24.06 8.52 20.23
C GLU A 125 24.35 8.04 21.64
N GLY A 126 24.16 6.75 21.93
CA GLY A 126 24.44 6.16 23.24
C GLY A 126 25.91 6.31 23.66
N LYS A 127 26.86 6.16 22.73
CA LYS A 127 28.29 6.43 23.02
C LYS A 127 28.54 7.91 23.35
N ARG A 128 27.85 8.84 22.66
CA ARG A 128 28.01 10.27 22.91
C ARG A 128 27.43 10.68 24.25
N GLU A 129 26.24 10.17 24.58
CA GLU A 129 25.56 10.42 25.85
C GLU A 129 26.34 9.81 27.02
N GLY A 130 26.69 8.52 26.95
CA GLY A 130 27.48 7.86 28.00
C GLY A 130 28.85 8.52 28.22
N LYS A 131 29.50 9.02 27.16
CA LYS A 131 30.75 9.80 27.32
C LYS A 131 30.52 11.13 28.04
N ARG A 132 29.42 11.82 27.75
CA ARG A 132 29.08 13.10 28.42
C ARG A 132 28.73 12.89 29.89
N GLU A 133 27.93 11.87 30.18
CA GLU A 133 27.57 11.49 31.55
C GLU A 133 28.81 11.07 32.34
N GLY A 134 29.64 10.16 31.81
CA GLY A 134 30.86 9.74 32.48
C GLY A 134 31.85 10.88 32.76
N ILE A 135 32.00 11.84 31.83
CA ILE A 135 32.82 13.05 32.08
C ILE A 135 32.21 13.89 33.21
N ARG A 136 30.89 14.03 33.25
CA ARG A 136 30.21 14.81 34.29
C ARG A 136 30.33 14.14 35.65
N GLU A 137 30.10 12.84 35.74
CA GLU A 137 30.24 12.05 36.96
C GLU A 137 31.68 12.09 37.48
N ALA A 138 32.68 11.87 36.62
CA ALA A 138 34.08 11.96 37.00
C ALA A 138 34.46 13.35 37.55
N LYS A 139 33.93 14.43 36.97
CA LYS A 139 34.14 15.80 37.49
C LYS A 139 33.51 15.99 38.87
N LEU A 140 32.31 15.48 39.09
CA LEU A 140 31.61 15.56 40.37
C LEU A 140 32.32 14.73 41.45
N GLU A 141 32.76 13.51 41.10
CA GLU A 141 33.52 12.63 41.99
C GLU A 141 34.87 13.26 42.38
N THR A 142 35.59 13.80 41.40
CA THR A 142 36.86 14.51 41.65
C THR A 142 36.65 15.72 42.57
N ALA A 143 35.60 16.52 42.34
CA ALA A 143 35.26 17.64 43.21
C ALA A 143 34.93 17.19 44.64
N ARG A 144 34.15 16.12 44.78
CA ARG A 144 33.78 15.54 46.08
C ARG A 144 35.00 15.08 46.87
N ASN A 145 35.88 14.34 46.23
CA ASN A 145 37.09 13.82 46.86
C ASN A 145 38.03 14.96 47.27
N ALA A 146 38.21 15.98 46.42
CA ALA A 146 39.03 17.14 46.77
C ALA A 146 38.47 17.94 47.97
N LEU A 147 37.14 18.09 48.05
CA LEU A 147 36.49 18.77 49.18
C LEU A 147 36.63 17.98 50.49
N LEU A 148 36.55 16.64 50.44
CA LEU A 148 36.78 15.77 51.60
C LEU A 148 38.21 15.89 52.14
N GLU A 149 39.19 16.06 51.26
CA GLU A 149 40.60 16.31 51.60
C GLU A 149 40.87 17.75 52.07
N GLY A 150 39.83 18.58 52.20
CA GLY A 150 39.94 19.95 52.73
C GLY A 150 40.37 21.00 51.70
N ALA A 151 40.32 20.71 50.40
CA ALA A 151 40.63 21.69 49.37
C ALA A 151 39.62 22.85 49.35
N ASP A 152 40.10 24.05 48.99
CA ASP A 152 39.27 25.25 48.90
C ASP A 152 38.27 25.21 47.73
N ILE A 153 37.10 25.85 47.92
CA ILE A 153 35.99 25.86 46.97
C ILE A 153 36.40 26.49 45.63
N GLU A 154 37.13 27.61 45.65
CA GLU A 154 37.55 28.31 44.45
C GLU A 154 38.58 27.48 43.67
N PHE A 155 39.48 26.81 44.40
CA PHE A 155 40.45 25.89 43.81
C PHE A 155 39.80 24.68 43.14
N VAL A 156 38.82 24.04 43.81
CA VAL A 156 38.07 22.89 43.27
C VAL A 156 37.25 23.29 42.04
N ALA A 157 36.59 24.44 42.07
CA ALA A 157 35.83 24.95 40.92
C ALA A 157 36.75 25.21 39.71
N LYS A 158 37.94 25.76 39.93
CA LYS A 158 38.93 26.02 38.88
C LYS A 158 39.43 24.74 38.21
N ILE A 159 39.70 23.68 38.98
CA ILE A 159 40.27 22.42 38.46
C ILE A 159 39.21 21.57 37.75
N THR A 160 38.01 21.45 38.33
CA THR A 160 36.94 20.62 37.76
C THR A 160 36.17 21.34 36.65
N GLY A 161 36.28 22.67 36.59
CA GLY A 161 35.53 23.53 35.67
C GLY A 161 34.02 23.49 35.95
N LEU A 162 33.63 23.15 37.18
CA LEU A 162 32.24 23.16 37.63
C LEU A 162 31.88 24.56 38.18
N PRO A 163 30.61 25.00 38.05
CA PRO A 163 30.17 26.27 38.62
C PRO A 163 30.35 26.32 40.14
N LEU A 164 30.73 27.47 40.69
CA LEU A 164 30.90 27.67 42.14
C LEU A 164 29.66 27.24 42.94
N GLU A 165 28.47 27.56 42.44
CA GLU A 165 27.19 27.15 43.04
C GLU A 165 27.05 25.62 43.14
N THR A 166 27.57 24.89 42.15
CA THR A 166 27.54 23.41 42.14
C THR A 166 28.50 22.86 43.20
N ILE A 167 29.71 23.43 43.31
CA ILE A 167 30.70 23.03 44.32
C ILE A 167 30.22 23.38 45.75
N GLN A 168 29.56 24.52 45.95
CA GLN A 168 29.00 24.92 47.24
C GLN A 168 27.89 23.95 47.71
N LYS A 169 26.98 23.56 46.79
CA LYS A 169 25.97 22.53 47.09
C LYS A 169 26.61 21.19 47.45
N LEU A 170 27.60 20.74 46.68
CA LEU A 170 28.37 19.52 46.96
C LEU A 170 29.05 19.57 48.34
N LYS A 171 29.66 20.70 48.70
CA LYS A 171 30.29 20.87 50.03
C LYS A 171 29.27 20.75 51.17
N ALA A 172 28.09 21.33 51.01
CA ALA A 172 27.02 21.22 52.00
C ALA A 172 26.48 19.78 52.15
N GLU A 173 26.49 18.99 51.07
CA GLU A 173 26.11 17.56 51.10
C GLU A 173 27.18 16.68 51.74
N VAL A 174 28.46 17.02 51.57
CA VAL A 174 29.60 16.25 52.07
C VAL A 174 29.91 16.48 53.55
N VAL A 175 29.59 17.67 54.07
CA VAL A 175 29.87 18.09 55.47
C VAL A 175 28.70 17.78 56.42
N ARG A 176 27.59 17.21 55.90
CA ARG A 176 26.51 16.61 56.70
C ARG A 176 26.93 15.27 57.28
#